data_AF-A0A9P6G3C2-F1
#
_entry.id   AF-A0A9P6G3C2-F1
#
_cell.length_a   1.000
_cell.length_b   1.000
_cell.length_c   1.000
_cell.angle_alpha   90.00
_cell.angle_beta   90.00
_cell.angle_gamma   90.00
#
_symmetry.space_group_name_H-M   'P 1'
#
loop_
_entity.id
_entity.type
_entity.pdbx_description
1 polymer ?
#
loop_
_entity_poly.entity_id
_entity_poly.type
_entity_poly.pdbx_seq_one_letter_code
_entity_poly.pdbx_strand_id
1 'polypeptide(L)'
;MLLFLTGSYGFWAVTKGNLWHHRQFVSASWGFILMFLCWSIVYIAVEKNHVEKVNNGCLDRNKDWTYQQCDDRRKTATLSAIILVTIGSLLSIYFTLVVSRWISRLEWEEHLENERRLEQWRSGHGENPHIKRQFQIQGAGEKEEV
;
A
#
# COMPACT_ATOMS: atom_id res chain seq x y z
N MET A 1 11.62 -9.45 -6.29
CA MET A 1 10.53 -10.45 -6.39
C MET A 1 9.21 -9.94 -5.81
N LEU A 2 9.17 -9.48 -4.55
CA LEU A 2 7.97 -8.91 -3.92
C LEU A 2 7.32 -7.76 -4.72
N LEU A 3 8.12 -6.79 -5.19
CA LEU A 3 7.62 -5.67 -6.01
C LEU A 3 6.96 -6.09 -7.34
N PHE A 4 7.43 -7.19 -7.93
CA PHE A 4 6.87 -7.72 -9.18
C PHE A 4 5.53 -8.43 -8.94
N LEU A 5 5.43 -9.16 -7.83
CA LEU A 5 4.20 -9.84 -7.42
C LEU A 5 3.11 -8.83 -7.04
N THR A 6 3.46 -7.77 -6.29
CA THR A 6 2.50 -6.73 -5.93
C THR A 6 2.10 -5.87 -7.13
N GLY A 7 3.02 -5.59 -8.05
CA GLY A 7 2.72 -4.87 -9.30
C GLY A 7 1.77 -5.65 -10.22
N SER A 8 2.03 -6.94 -10.42
CA SER A 8 1.16 -7.81 -11.25
C SER A 8 -0.21 -8.04 -10.62
N TYR A 9 -0.26 -8.25 -9.30
CA TYR A 9 -1.52 -8.32 -8.56
C TYR A 9 -2.31 -7.00 -8.63
N GLY A 10 -1.64 -5.86 -8.51
CA GLY A 10 -2.26 -4.54 -8.64
C GLY A 10 -2.86 -4.30 -10.02
N PHE A 11 -2.12 -4.63 -11.08
CA PHE A 11 -2.61 -4.52 -12.45
C PHE A 11 -3.85 -5.39 -12.67
N TRP A 12 -3.84 -6.64 -12.20
CA TRP A 12 -4.99 -7.54 -12.30
C TRP A 12 -6.18 -7.06 -11.44
N ALA A 13 -5.93 -6.62 -10.21
CA ALA A 13 -6.95 -6.13 -9.31
C ALA A 13 -7.67 -4.91 -9.89
N VAL A 14 -6.95 -3.97 -10.50
CA VAL A 14 -7.53 -2.76 -11.13
C VAL A 14 -8.29 -3.09 -12.43
N THR A 15 -7.84 -4.07 -13.21
CA THR A 15 -8.45 -4.37 -14.52
C THR A 15 -9.58 -5.40 -14.47
N LYS A 16 -9.55 -6.33 -13.53
CA LYS A 16 -10.48 -7.47 -13.46
C LYS A 16 -10.98 -7.80 -12.04
N GLY A 17 -10.51 -7.09 -11.02
CA GLY A 17 -10.89 -7.37 -9.64
C GLY A 17 -12.28 -6.85 -9.30
N ASN A 18 -12.94 -7.49 -8.33
CA ASN A 18 -14.12 -6.91 -7.68
C ASN A 18 -13.70 -5.84 -6.64
N LEU A 19 -14.64 -5.06 -6.12
CA LEU A 19 -14.40 -3.95 -5.18
C LEU A 19 -13.58 -4.38 -3.95
N TRP A 20 -13.76 -5.61 -3.48
CA TRP A 20 -12.94 -6.19 -2.40
C TRP A 20 -11.45 -6.26 -2.75
N HIS A 21 -11.10 -6.68 -3.97
CA HIS A 21 -9.70 -6.79 -4.41
C HIS A 21 -9.06 -5.41 -4.56
N HIS A 22 -9.85 -4.42 -4.97
CA HIS A 22 -9.42 -3.02 -5.03
C HIS A 22 -9.02 -2.50 -3.65
N ARG A 23 -9.87 -2.74 -2.63
CA ARG A 23 -9.58 -2.38 -1.23
C ARG A 23 -8.34 -3.08 -0.69
N GLN A 24 -8.17 -4.37 -0.97
CA GLN A 24 -6.98 -5.13 -0.56
C GLN A 24 -5.70 -4.60 -1.19
N PHE A 25 -5.73 -4.30 -2.50
CA PHE A 25 -4.59 -3.71 -3.19
C PHE A 25 -4.19 -2.36 -2.61
N VAL A 26 -5.16 -1.51 -2.30
CA VAL A 26 -4.92 -0.19 -1.70
C VAL A 26 -4.35 -0.32 -0.29
N SER A 27 -4.92 -1.19 0.55
CA SER A 27 -4.40 -1.45 1.89
C SER A 27 -2.96 -1.99 1.86
N ALA A 28 -2.68 -2.97 0.99
CA ALA A 28 -1.35 -3.52 0.82
C ALA A 28 -0.34 -2.46 0.35
N SER A 29 -0.71 -1.66 -0.65
CA SER A 29 0.12 -0.56 -1.16
C SER A 29 0.45 0.44 -0.06
N TRP A 30 -0.52 0.74 0.80
CA TRP A 30 -0.33 1.64 1.94
C TRP A 30 0.59 1.05 3.02
N GLY A 31 0.46 -0.24 3.31
CA GLY A 31 1.38 -0.95 4.18
C GLY A 31 2.84 -0.88 3.70
N PHE A 32 3.08 -1.09 2.41
CA PHE A 32 4.43 -0.97 1.84
C PHE A 32 4.99 0.45 1.93
N ILE A 33 4.18 1.46 1.64
CA ILE A 33 4.58 2.87 1.72
C ILE A 33 4.95 3.24 3.17
N LEU A 34 4.12 2.87 4.15
CA LEU A 34 4.39 3.14 5.57
C LEU A 34 5.65 2.44 6.05
N MET A 35 5.86 1.18 5.65
CA MET A 35 7.07 0.43 5.99
C MET A 35 8.32 1.10 5.42
N PHE A 36 8.27 1.55 4.15
CA PHE A 36 9.38 2.26 3.50
C PHE A 36 9.70 3.59 4.18
N LEU A 37 8.68 4.38 4.51
CA LEU A 37 8.85 5.64 5.24
C LEU A 37 9.44 5.41 6.63
N CYS A 38 8.94 4.42 7.36
CA CYS A 38 9.43 4.08 8.69
C CYS A 38 10.90 3.65 8.65
N TRP A 39 11.26 2.75 7.72
CA TRP A 39 12.64 2.31 7.53
C TRP A 39 13.57 3.48 7.18
N SER A 40 13.13 4.38 6.32
CA SER A 40 13.93 5.54 5.91
C SER A 40 14.15 6.54 7.04
N ILE A 41 13.16 6.77 7.90
CA ILE A 41 13.31 7.61 9.10
C ILE A 41 14.32 6.99 10.07
N VAL A 42 14.21 5.68 10.31
CA VAL A 42 15.17 4.94 11.16
C VAL A 42 16.59 5.04 10.59
N TYR A 43 16.75 4.86 9.28
CA TYR A 43 18.04 5.02 8.61
C TYR A 43 18.65 6.41 8.86
N ILE A 44 17.87 7.48 8.64
CA ILE A 44 18.31 8.87 8.90
C ILE A 44 18.67 9.07 10.38
N ALA A 45 17.90 8.50 11.30
CA ALA A 45 18.15 8.61 12.74
C ALA A 45 19.45 7.92 13.16
N VAL A 46 19.72 6.71 12.63
CA VAL A 46 20.98 5.98 12.88
C VAL A 46 22.18 6.75 12.34
N GLU A 47 22.08 7.26 11.11
CA GLU A 47 23.15 8.05 10.47
C GLU A 47 23.48 9.34 11.24
N LYS A 48 22.48 9.97 11.85
CA LYS A 48 22.67 11.18 12.67
C LYS A 48 23.20 10.89 14.08
N ASN A 49 22.77 9.81 14.73
CA ASN A 49 23.12 9.51 16.11
C ASN A 49 24.42 8.70 16.26
N HIS A 50 24.82 7.96 15.23
CA HIS A 50 26.00 7.08 15.28
C HIS A 50 27.08 7.49 14.27
N VAL A 51 27.33 8.79 14.18
CA VAL A 51 28.31 9.42 13.27
C VAL A 51 29.66 8.70 13.27
N GLU A 52 30.27 8.56 14.44
CA GLU A 52 31.60 7.97 14.57
C GLU A 52 31.62 6.50 14.16
N LYS A 53 30.59 5.74 14.53
CA LYS A 53 30.49 4.31 14.19
C LYS A 53 30.35 4.10 12.69
N VAL A 54 29.56 4.92 12.01
CA VAL A 54 29.39 4.85 10.55
C VAL A 54 30.68 5.25 9.84
N ASN A 55 31.31 6.34 10.26
CA ASN A 55 32.55 6.83 9.63
C ASN A 55 33.71 5.86 9.86
N ASN A 56 33.83 5.25 11.05
CA ASN A 56 34.83 4.20 11.31
C ASN A 56 34.60 2.97 10.44
N GLY A 57 33.35 2.52 10.27
CA GLY A 57 33.03 1.43 9.34
C GLY A 57 33.30 1.77 7.87
N CYS A 58 33.21 3.05 7.49
CA CYS A 58 33.59 3.53 6.15
C CYS A 58 35.10 3.47 5.93
N LEU A 59 35.89 3.87 6.93
CA LEU A 59 37.36 3.80 6.90
C LEU A 59 37.88 2.36 6.86
N ASP A 60 37.27 1.45 7.63
CA ASP A 60 37.64 0.03 7.60
C ASP A 60 37.45 -0.60 6.21
N ARG A 61 36.45 -0.13 5.46
CA ARG A 61 36.17 -0.59 4.09
C ARG A 61 36.99 0.13 3.03
N ASN A 62 37.40 1.37 3.27
CA ASN A 62 38.15 2.20 2.33
C ASN A 62 39.39 2.76 3.02
N LYS A 63 40.46 1.97 3.01
CA LYS A 63 41.71 2.28 3.73
C LYS A 63 42.41 3.56 3.23
N ASP A 64 42.12 3.97 1.99
CA ASP A 64 42.75 5.12 1.35
C ASP A 64 41.99 6.43 1.60
N TRP A 65 40.85 6.36 2.29
CA TRP A 65 39.97 7.51 2.48
C TRP A 65 40.26 8.22 3.79
N THR A 66 40.07 9.54 3.80
CA THR A 66 40.15 10.33 5.03
C THR A 66 38.79 10.34 5.75
N TYR A 67 38.82 10.57 7.06
CA TYR A 67 37.59 10.68 7.87
C TYR A 67 36.62 11.72 7.29
N GLN A 68 37.15 12.82 6.75
CA GLN A 68 36.38 13.90 6.15
C GLN A 68 35.66 13.46 4.86
N GLN A 69 36.29 12.63 4.02
CA GLN A 69 35.66 12.07 2.82
C GLN A 69 34.49 11.12 3.18
N CYS A 70 34.65 10.31 4.23
CA CYS A 70 33.57 9.46 4.74
C CYS A 70 32.41 10.30 5.31
N ASP A 71 32.71 11.37 6.05
CA ASP A 71 31.69 12.25 6.63
C ASP A 71 30.88 12.99 5.55
N ASP A 72 31.54 13.47 4.49
CA ASP A 72 30.88 14.11 3.35
C ASP A 72 30.00 13.13 2.58
N ARG A 73 30.50 11.92 2.29
CA ARG A 73 29.71 10.87 1.63
C ARG A 73 28.47 10.52 2.43
N ARG A 74 28.61 10.39 3.75
CA ARG A 74 27.49 10.14 4.65
C ARG A 74 26.49 11.30 4.61
N LYS A 75 26.94 12.55 4.70
CA LYS A 75 26.06 13.73 4.59
C LYS A 75 25.31 13.74 3.27
N THR A 76 25.96 13.45 2.15
CA THR A 76 25.31 13.35 0.83
C THR A 76 24.28 12.22 0.81
N ALA A 77 24.61 11.04 1.35
CA ALA A 77 23.70 9.91 1.44
C ALA A 77 22.45 10.26 2.28
N THR A 78 22.65 10.83 3.48
CA THR A 78 21.56 11.27 4.36
C THR A 78 20.70 12.34 3.71
N LEU A 79 21.29 13.32 3.03
CA LEU A 79 20.56 14.35 2.29
C LEU A 79 19.71 13.73 1.17
N SER A 80 20.29 12.82 0.38
CA SER A 80 19.57 12.12 -0.69
C SER A 80 18.41 11.29 -0.15
N ALA A 81 18.59 10.62 0.99
CA ALA A 81 17.55 9.86 1.66
C ALA A 81 16.40 10.77 2.14
N ILE A 82 16.71 11.93 2.72
CA ILE A 82 15.70 12.92 3.12
C ILE A 82 14.88 13.40 1.91
N ILE A 83 15.53 13.69 0.78
CA ILE A 83 14.86 14.12 -0.44
C ILE A 83 13.92 13.01 -0.95
N LEU A 84 14.41 11.78 -1.03
CA LEU A 84 13.60 10.63 -1.46
C LEU A 84 12.40 10.38 -0.55
N VAL A 85 12.57 10.49 0.77
CA VAL A 85 11.46 10.37 1.74
C VAL A 85 10.44 11.49 1.54
N THR A 86 10.90 12.71 1.29
CA THR A 86 10.02 13.87 1.10
C THR A 86 9.18 13.70 -0.17
N ILE A 87 9.82 13.35 -1.29
CA ILE A 87 9.14 13.07 -2.56
C ILE A 87 8.19 11.88 -2.39
N GLY A 88 8.65 10.80 -1.77
CA GLY A 88 7.85 9.62 -1.49
C GLY A 88 6.60 9.96 -0.67
N SER A 89 6.73 10.79 0.36
CA SER A 89 5.61 11.24 1.19
C SER A 89 4.61 12.08 0.39
N LEU A 90 5.07 13.00 -0.44
CA LEU A 90 4.20 13.82 -1.31
C LEU A 90 3.42 12.96 -2.30
N LEU A 91 4.11 12.03 -2.97
CA LEU A 91 3.49 11.08 -3.88
C LEU A 91 2.50 10.15 -3.16
N SER A 92 2.81 9.77 -1.93
CA SER A 92 1.94 8.94 -1.09
C SER A 92 0.64 9.67 -0.72
N ILE A 93 0.72 10.95 -0.37
CA ILE A 93 -0.46 11.79 -0.12
C ILE A 93 -1.29 11.92 -1.40
N TYR A 94 -0.64 12.23 -2.52
CA TYR A 94 -1.32 12.32 -3.81
C TYR A 94 -2.02 11.01 -4.20
N PHE A 95 -1.32 9.89 -4.08
CA PHE A 95 -1.86 8.56 -4.34
C PHE A 95 -3.08 8.28 -3.45
N THR A 96 -3.01 8.60 -2.16
CA THR A 96 -4.13 8.43 -1.22
C THR A 96 -5.36 9.23 -1.65
N LEU A 97 -5.19 10.48 -2.07
CA LEU A 97 -6.29 11.35 -2.53
C LEU A 97 -6.91 10.86 -3.84
N VAL A 98 -6.09 10.40 -4.77
CA VAL A 98 -6.58 9.87 -6.06
C VAL A 98 -7.34 8.56 -5.85
N VAL A 99 -6.76 7.65 -5.06
CA VAL A 99 -7.33 6.34 -4.77
C VAL A 99 -8.60 6.46 -3.94
N SER A 100 -8.64 7.35 -2.94
CA SER A 100 -9.85 7.56 -2.14
C SER A 100 -10.98 8.07 -3.01
N ARG A 101 -10.72 9.06 -3.88
CA ARG A 101 -11.71 9.58 -4.82
C ARG A 101 -12.19 8.50 -5.80
N TRP A 102 -11.30 7.63 -6.25
CA TRP A 102 -11.64 6.54 -7.17
C TRP A 102 -12.49 5.46 -6.50
N ILE A 103 -12.10 4.99 -5.31
CA ILE A 103 -12.89 4.01 -4.55
C ILE A 103 -14.26 4.58 -4.18
N SER A 104 -14.32 5.83 -3.70
CA SER A 104 -15.60 6.46 -3.37
C SER A 104 -16.54 6.54 -4.57
N ARG A 105 -16.00 6.74 -5.78
CA ARG A 105 -16.80 6.72 -7.01
C ARG A 105 -17.34 5.33 -7.31
N LEU A 106 -16.50 4.30 -7.22
CA LEU A 106 -16.92 2.91 -7.45
C LEU A 106 -17.97 2.45 -6.44
N GLU A 107 -17.77 2.79 -5.16
CA GLU A 107 -18.73 2.49 -4.10
C GLU A 107 -20.07 3.19 -4.32
N TRP A 108 -20.04 4.43 -4.81
CA TRP A 108 -21.25 5.18 -5.12
C TRP A 108 -22.02 4.58 -6.31
N GLU A 109 -21.30 4.16 -7.36
CA GLU A 109 -21.90 3.48 -8.51
C GLU A 109 -22.56 2.14 -8.10
N GLU A 110 -21.88 1.34 -7.26
CA GLU A 110 -22.43 0.10 -6.71
C GLU A 110 -23.65 0.36 -5.79
N HIS A 111 -23.61 1.42 -4.99
CA HIS A 111 -24.73 1.81 -4.14
C HIS A 111 -25.97 2.20 -4.96
N LEU A 112 -25.78 3.01 -6.02
CA LEU A 112 -26.86 3.41 -6.93
C LEU A 112 -27.46 2.21 -7.68
N GLU A 113 -26.65 1.23 -8.09
CA GLU A 113 -27.18 0.00 -8.68
C GLU A 113 -28.01 -0.82 -7.68
N ASN A 114 -27.57 -0.90 -6.42
CA ASN A 114 -28.31 -1.58 -5.37
C ASN A 114 -29.62 -0.86 -5.03
N GLU A 115 -29.63 0.47 -4.99
CA GLU A 115 -30.85 1.29 -4.84
C GLU A 115 -31.82 1.05 -6.00
N ARG A 116 -31.35 1.03 -7.26
CA ARG A 116 -32.19 0.70 -8.43
C ARG A 116 -32.78 -0.70 -8.36
N ARG A 117 -31.99 -1.70 -7.94
CA ARG A 117 -32.50 -3.07 -7.75
C ARG A 117 -33.55 -3.14 -6.64
N LEU A 118 -33.35 -2.40 -5.55
CA LEU A 118 -34.33 -2.28 -4.47
C LEU A 118 -35.63 -1.62 -4.96
N GLU A 119 -35.52 -0.59 -5.80
CA GLU A 119 -36.67 0.08 -6.39
C GLU A 119 -37.42 -0.81 -7.39
N GLN A 120 -36.71 -1.58 -8.21
CA GLN A 120 -37.30 -2.61 -9.10
C GLN A 120 -38.01 -3.71 -8.32
N TRP A 121 -37.46 -4.12 -7.18
CA TRP A 121 -38.13 -5.07 -6.29
C TRP A 121 -39.38 -4.45 -5.62
N ARG A 122 -39.28 -3.21 -5.11
CA ARG A 122 -40.41 -2.47 -4.53
C ARG A 122 -41.55 -2.24 -5.52
N SER A 123 -41.22 -2.03 -6.80
CA SER A 123 -42.20 -1.89 -7.88
C SER A 123 -42.75 -3.22 -8.39
N GLY A 124 -42.31 -4.35 -7.82
CA GLY A 124 -42.79 -5.69 -8.17
C GLY A 124 -42.24 -6.26 -9.49
N HIS A 125 -41.28 -5.59 -10.12
CA HIS A 125 -40.69 -5.98 -11.41
C HIS A 125 -39.31 -6.64 -11.28
N GLY A 126 -38.79 -6.80 -10.06
CA GLY A 126 -37.43 -7.30 -9.80
C GLY A 126 -37.34 -8.37 -8.70
N GLU A 127 -36.24 -9.11 -8.71
CA GLU A 127 -35.94 -10.14 -7.70
C GLU A 127 -35.66 -9.55 -6.31
N ASN A 128 -35.99 -10.30 -5.25
CA ASN A 128 -35.72 -9.88 -3.87
C ASN A 128 -34.19 -9.78 -3.60
N PRO A 129 -33.65 -8.58 -3.32
CA PRO A 129 -32.21 -8.37 -3.16
C PRO A 129 -31.64 -8.95 -1.86
N HIS A 130 -32.48 -9.38 -0.92
CA HIS A 130 -32.03 -9.99 0.34
C HIS A 130 -31.59 -11.46 0.20
N ILE A 131 -31.97 -12.14 -0.89
CA ILE A 131 -31.63 -13.56 -1.12
C ILE A 131 -30.12 -13.74 -1.40
N LYS A 132 -29.47 -12.78 -2.09
CA LYS A 132 -28.04 -12.88 -2.44
C LYS A 132 -27.09 -12.70 -1.26
N ARG A 133 -27.51 -12.05 -0.16
CA ARG A 133 -26.65 -11.84 1.03
C ARG A 133 -26.56 -13.04 1.98
N GLN A 134 -27.44 -14.04 1.86
CA GLN A 134 -27.41 -15.22 2.73
C GLN A 134 -26.43 -16.33 2.27
N PHE A 135 -25.86 -16.25 1.06
CA PHE A 135 -25.01 -17.33 0.53
C PHE A 135 -23.49 -17.13 0.68
N GLN A 136 -23.01 -16.06 1.31
CA GLN A 136 -21.56 -15.84 1.53
C GLN A 136 -21.05 -16.21 2.94
N ILE A 137 -21.87 -16.85 3.77
CA ILE A 137 -21.45 -17.44 5.05
C ILE A 137 -21.81 -18.94 5.05
N GLN A 138 -21.31 -19.69 4.07
CA GLN A 138 -21.30 -21.16 4.14
C GLN A 138 -20.01 -21.64 3.47
N GLY A 139 -18.91 -21.44 4.19
CA GLY A 139 -17.58 -21.86 3.81
C GLY A 139 -16.76 -22.22 5.04
N ALA A 140 -17.35 -22.99 5.96
CA ALA A 140 -16.63 -23.65 7.05
C ALA A 140 -17.49 -24.78 7.65
N GLY A 141 -17.05 -26.04 7.46
CA GLY A 141 -17.62 -27.27 8.05
C GLY A 141 -18.95 -27.69 7.39
N GLU A 142 -19.20 -28.93 7.02
CA GLU A 142 -18.84 -30.18 7.68
C GLU A 142 -18.99 -31.33 6.68
N LYS A 143 -18.04 -32.26 6.69
CA LYS A 143 -18.17 -33.59 6.08
C LYS A 143 -18.96 -34.46 7.06
N GLU A 144 -19.92 -35.23 6.57
CA GLU A 144 -20.39 -36.52 7.10
C GLU A 144 -21.29 -37.10 5.99
N GLU A 145 -20.86 -38.10 5.19
CA GLU A 145 -20.98 -39.55 5.48
C GLU A 145 -22.29 -39.85 6.22
N VAL A 146 -23.35 -40.33 5.56
CA VAL A 146 -23.64 -41.72 5.14
C VAL A 146 -24.80 -41.72 4.14
#